data_AF-A0A075FSN6-F1
#
_entry.id   AF-A0A075FSN6-F1
#
_cell.length_a   1.000
_cell.length_b   1.000
_cell.length_c   1.000
_cell.angle_alpha   90.00
_cell.angle_beta   90.00
_cell.angle_gamma   90.00
#
_symmetry.space_group_name_H-M   'P 1'
#
loop_
_entity.id
_entity.type
_entity.pdbx_description
1 polymer ?
#
loop_
_entity_poly.entity_id
_entity_poly.type
_entity_poly.pdbx_seq_one_letter_code
_entity_poly.pdbx_strand_id
1 'polypeptide(L)'
;MIGNHFRIKIDGASNELAKFNEFDKILNFYGYQRFGSRRPVTHRIGRSLIQKDFAGAVDLLLSFTSEYDKDENTKLRELMDDKSKYPEALQILPKGMDLEKIALKEMIEHGDPVKTLRALPLSIRRFFVQAYQSYIFNQTLSMSLDAGEELFFPQSDDVCYNKNNELGKFENDPSQRLSVPFVGYSYYKKRVSIITLKKFYVMKVSRTRIFF
;
A
#
# COMPACT_ATOMS: atom_id res chain seq x y z
N MET A 1 19.55 0.49 12.30
CA MET A 1 19.84 1.35 11.12
C MET A 1 19.07 2.65 11.31
N ILE A 2 19.74 3.81 11.36
CA ILE A 2 19.13 5.11 11.69
C ILE A 2 18.50 5.78 10.44
N GLY A 3 18.95 5.41 9.24
CA GLY A 3 18.43 5.92 7.97
C GLY A 3 19.37 5.59 6.82
N ASN A 4 19.18 6.27 5.69
CA ASN A 4 20.05 6.22 4.52
C ASN A 4 20.52 7.64 4.18
N HIS A 5 21.75 7.77 3.67
CA HIS A 5 22.28 9.03 3.15
C HIS A 5 22.25 9.00 1.61
N PHE A 6 21.71 10.04 1.01
CA PHE A 6 21.56 10.15 -0.44
C PHE A 6 22.32 11.38 -0.96
N ARG A 7 23.02 11.23 -2.08
CA ARG A 7 23.53 12.33 -2.90
C ARG A 7 22.82 12.27 -4.25
N ILE A 8 22.02 13.28 -4.56
CA ILE A 8 21.18 13.33 -5.76
C ILE A 8 21.72 14.42 -6.68
N LYS A 9 21.97 14.09 -7.94
CA LYS A 9 22.25 15.05 -9.02
C LYS A 9 21.00 15.13 -9.89
N ILE A 10 20.46 16.33 -10.07
CA ILE A 10 19.31 16.57 -10.95
C ILE A 10 19.85 17.28 -12.19
N ASP A 11 19.80 16.61 -13.33
CA ASP A 11 20.20 17.18 -14.62
C ASP A 11 19.00 17.90 -15.27
N GLY A 12 19.23 19.06 -15.88
CA GLY A 12 18.19 19.84 -16.58
C GLY A 12 17.15 20.51 -15.66
N ALA A 13 17.48 20.75 -14.39
CA ALA A 13 16.59 21.45 -13.47
C ALA A 13 16.31 22.88 -13.93
N SER A 14 15.07 23.34 -13.75
CA SER A 14 14.74 24.75 -13.97
C SER A 14 15.34 25.62 -12.86
N ASN A 15 15.52 26.91 -13.16
CA ASN A 15 15.94 27.90 -12.16
C ASN A 15 14.90 28.10 -11.04
N GLU A 16 13.66 27.62 -11.21
CA GLU A 16 12.62 27.64 -10.17
C GLU A 16 12.98 26.76 -8.96
N LEU A 17 13.81 25.72 -9.15
CA LEU A 17 14.26 24.87 -8.05
C LEU A 17 15.05 25.69 -7.00
N ALA A 18 15.79 26.71 -7.44
CA ALA A 18 16.52 27.60 -6.53
C ALA A 18 15.58 28.46 -5.65
N LYS A 19 14.31 28.58 -6.02
CA LYS A 19 13.29 29.32 -5.25
C LYS A 19 12.54 28.43 -4.25
N PHE A 20 12.73 27.11 -4.32
CA PHE A 20 12.08 26.18 -3.39
C PHE A 20 12.67 26.32 -1.99
N ASN A 21 11.88 26.82 -1.05
CA ASN A 21 12.28 27.09 0.34
C ASN A 21 11.55 26.23 1.38
N GLU A 22 10.56 25.43 0.96
CA GLU A 22 9.75 24.55 1.83
C GLU A 22 10.35 23.15 2.00
N PHE A 23 11.68 23.05 1.99
CA PHE A 23 12.39 21.77 2.12
C PHE A 23 12.18 21.09 3.49
N ASP A 24 11.72 21.85 4.49
CA ASP A 24 11.36 21.41 5.83
C ASP A 24 9.88 20.97 5.96
N LYS A 25 9.06 21.20 4.94
CA LYS A 25 7.61 20.91 4.93
C LYS A 25 7.23 19.77 3.98
N ILE A 26 8.03 18.72 3.96
CA ILE A 26 7.79 17.57 3.08
C ILE A 26 6.93 16.52 3.81
N LEU A 27 5.75 16.25 3.26
CA LEU A 27 4.85 15.21 3.76
C LEU A 27 5.37 13.81 3.43
N ASN A 28 5.31 12.92 4.41
CA ASN A 28 5.88 11.56 4.33
C ASN A 28 4.96 10.57 3.59
N PHE A 29 4.72 10.79 2.30
CA PHE A 29 3.94 9.87 1.47
C PHE A 29 4.71 8.57 1.19
N TYR A 30 3.99 7.45 1.09
CA TYR A 30 4.52 6.25 0.46
C TYR A 30 4.70 6.49 -1.03
N GLY A 31 5.95 6.39 -1.49
CA GLY A 31 6.29 6.52 -2.90
C GLY A 31 5.70 5.41 -3.78
N TYR A 32 5.61 5.68 -5.07
CA TYR A 32 4.94 4.83 -6.06
C TYR A 32 5.47 3.39 -6.10
N GLN A 33 6.76 3.17 -5.79
CA GLN A 33 7.37 1.84 -5.71
C GLN A 33 6.63 0.89 -4.74
N ARG A 34 6.01 1.43 -3.69
CA ARG A 34 5.25 0.66 -2.69
C ARG A 34 4.07 -0.06 -3.31
N PHE A 35 3.53 0.49 -4.40
CA PHE A 35 2.33 0.02 -5.08
C PHE A 35 2.65 -0.78 -6.34
N GLY A 36 3.91 -0.74 -6.80
CA GLY A 36 4.41 -1.34 -8.04
C GLY A 36 4.71 -0.26 -9.09
N SER A 37 5.99 -0.01 -9.38
CA SER A 37 6.42 1.17 -10.16
C SER A 37 5.95 1.21 -11.61
N ARG A 38 5.88 0.06 -12.29
CA ARG A 38 5.31 -0.01 -13.66
C ARG A 38 3.86 -0.47 -13.66
N ARG A 39 3.48 -1.21 -12.62
CA ARG A 39 2.18 -1.88 -12.49
C ARG A 39 1.66 -1.66 -11.07
N PRO A 40 0.96 -0.54 -10.82
CA PRO A 40 0.54 -0.12 -9.49
C PRO A 40 -0.67 -0.93 -8.97
N VAL A 41 -0.52 -2.25 -8.83
CA VAL A 41 -1.62 -3.17 -8.51
C VAL A 41 -1.59 -3.67 -7.07
N THR A 42 -0.44 -3.60 -6.39
CA THR A 42 -0.19 -4.29 -5.11
C THR A 42 -1.22 -3.93 -4.04
N HIS A 43 -1.60 -2.66 -3.95
CA HIS A 43 -2.63 -2.18 -3.01
C HIS A 43 -4.05 -2.59 -3.40
N ARG A 44 -4.33 -2.80 -4.70
CA ARG A 44 -5.62 -3.29 -5.18
C ARG A 44 -5.82 -4.75 -4.81
N ILE A 45 -4.78 -5.58 -5.00
CA ILE A 45 -4.76 -6.97 -4.51
C ILE A 45 -4.99 -6.99 -3.00
N GLY A 46 -4.26 -6.13 -2.26
CA GLY A 46 -4.44 -5.97 -0.81
C GLY A 46 -5.87 -5.62 -0.41
N ARG A 47 -6.52 -4.70 -1.13
CA ARG A 47 -7.92 -4.34 -0.93
C ARG A 47 -8.85 -5.54 -1.11
N SER A 48 -8.71 -6.27 -2.21
CA SER A 48 -9.52 -7.47 -2.50
C SER A 48 -9.36 -8.54 -1.41
N LEU A 49 -8.13 -8.76 -0.92
CA LEU A 49 -7.86 -9.67 0.20
C LEU A 49 -8.59 -9.26 1.48
N ILE A 50 -8.59 -7.97 1.83
CA ILE A 50 -9.32 -7.45 3.01
C ILE A 50 -10.83 -7.63 2.86
N GLN A 51 -11.34 -7.47 1.64
CA GLN A 51 -12.76 -7.62 1.31
C GLN A 51 -13.20 -9.07 1.15
N LYS A 52 -12.28 -10.04 1.25
CA LYS A 52 -12.48 -11.48 0.97
C LYS A 52 -12.90 -11.76 -0.48
N ASP A 53 -12.61 -10.84 -1.38
CA ASP A 53 -12.73 -11.06 -2.81
C ASP A 53 -11.46 -11.76 -3.31
N PHE A 54 -11.36 -13.05 -3.03
CA PHE A 54 -10.18 -13.85 -3.37
C PHE A 54 -10.07 -14.08 -4.88
N ALA A 55 -11.20 -14.21 -5.58
CA ALA A 55 -11.23 -14.31 -7.04
C ALA A 55 -10.67 -13.03 -7.67
N GLY A 56 -11.19 -11.86 -7.29
CA GLY A 56 -10.68 -10.59 -7.80
C GLY A 56 -9.22 -10.32 -7.43
N ALA A 57 -8.74 -10.81 -6.28
CA ALA A 57 -7.33 -10.74 -5.92
C ALA A 57 -6.43 -11.57 -6.87
N VAL A 58 -6.87 -12.77 -7.27
CA VAL A 58 -6.17 -13.61 -8.26
C VAL A 58 -6.25 -12.98 -9.65
N ASP A 59 -7.42 -12.50 -10.06
CA ASP A 59 -7.61 -11.84 -11.35
C ASP A 59 -6.69 -10.61 -11.45
N LEU A 60 -6.63 -9.75 -10.42
CA LEU A 60 -5.69 -8.62 -10.36
C LEU A 60 -4.21 -9.04 -10.40
N LEU A 61 -3.85 -10.15 -9.75
CA LEU A 61 -2.49 -10.65 -9.78
C LEU A 61 -2.07 -11.06 -11.20
N LEU A 62 -2.96 -11.75 -11.91
CA LEU A 62 -2.71 -12.37 -13.21
C LEU A 62 -2.96 -11.40 -14.38
N SER A 63 -4.14 -10.80 -14.49
CA SER A 63 -4.59 -10.10 -15.70
C SER A 63 -4.51 -8.56 -15.66
N PHE A 64 -4.23 -7.94 -14.50
CA PHE A 64 -4.17 -6.47 -14.43
C PHE A 64 -3.06 -5.87 -15.30
N THR A 65 -3.42 -5.05 -16.29
CA THR A 65 -2.52 -4.34 -17.20
C THR A 65 -2.23 -2.89 -16.74
N SER A 66 -1.18 -2.29 -17.30
CA SER A 66 -0.78 -0.90 -17.05
C SER A 66 -0.20 -0.32 -18.34
N GLU A 67 -0.43 0.97 -18.60
CA GLU A 67 0.14 1.69 -19.74
C GLU A 67 1.68 1.75 -19.72
N TYR A 68 2.28 1.55 -18.55
CA TYR A 68 3.74 1.53 -18.36
C TYR A 68 4.34 0.12 -18.36
N ASP A 69 3.52 -0.92 -18.57
CA ASP A 69 4.03 -2.28 -18.76
C ASP A 69 4.58 -2.47 -20.18
N LYS A 70 5.38 -3.51 -20.39
CA LYS A 70 5.86 -3.86 -21.74
C LYS A 70 4.73 -4.50 -22.54
N ASP A 71 4.64 -4.23 -23.83
CA ASP A 71 3.61 -4.82 -24.71
C ASP A 71 3.52 -6.36 -24.62
N GLU A 72 4.67 -7.03 -24.53
CA GLU A 72 4.73 -8.49 -24.34
C GLU A 72 4.05 -8.95 -23.04
N ASN A 73 4.27 -8.21 -21.95
CA ASN A 73 3.63 -8.51 -20.67
C ASN A 73 2.14 -8.20 -20.74
N THR A 74 1.74 -7.10 -21.37
CA THR A 74 0.32 -6.73 -21.54
C THR A 74 -0.45 -7.83 -22.25
N LYS A 75 0.07 -8.33 -23.39
CA LYS A 75 -0.54 -9.44 -24.14
C LYS A 75 -0.65 -10.72 -23.31
N LEU A 76 0.38 -11.03 -22.51
CA LEU A 76 0.35 -12.20 -21.63
C LEU A 76 -0.72 -12.04 -20.54
N ARG A 77 -0.93 -10.83 -20.01
CA ARG A 77 -1.95 -10.55 -19.00
C ARG A 77 -3.36 -10.58 -19.57
N GLU A 78 -3.55 -10.06 -20.78
CA GLU A 78 -4.80 -10.20 -21.53
C GLU A 78 -5.11 -11.67 -21.83
N LEU A 79 -4.10 -12.48 -22.15
CA LEU A 79 -4.25 -13.93 -22.30
C LEU A 79 -4.70 -14.57 -20.98
N MET A 80 -4.11 -14.16 -19.85
CA MET A 80 -4.46 -14.63 -18.50
C MET A 80 -5.78 -14.05 -17.96
N ASP A 81 -6.49 -13.20 -18.70
CA ASP A 81 -7.85 -12.80 -18.34
C ASP A 81 -8.85 -13.94 -18.60
N ASP A 82 -8.55 -14.79 -19.58
CA ASP A 82 -9.31 -15.99 -19.90
C ASP A 82 -8.74 -17.23 -19.20
N LYS A 83 -9.49 -17.77 -18.24
CA LYS A 83 -9.12 -18.96 -17.45
C LYS A 83 -8.88 -20.19 -18.30
N SER A 84 -9.54 -20.31 -19.46
CA SER A 84 -9.34 -21.44 -20.37
C SER A 84 -7.94 -21.46 -20.99
N LYS A 85 -7.26 -20.29 -21.01
CA LYS A 85 -5.92 -20.12 -21.59
C LYS A 85 -4.79 -20.19 -20.57
N TYR A 86 -5.08 -20.49 -19.30
CA TYR A 86 -4.06 -20.64 -18.27
C TYR A 86 -2.96 -21.66 -18.64
N PRO A 87 -3.27 -22.83 -19.23
CA PRO A 87 -2.24 -23.77 -19.67
C PRO A 87 -1.31 -23.19 -20.73
N GLU A 88 -1.84 -22.40 -21.67
CA GLU A 88 -1.07 -21.71 -22.71
C GLU A 88 -0.17 -20.63 -22.10
N ALA A 89 -0.74 -19.77 -21.25
CA ALA A 89 -0.01 -18.71 -20.55
C ALA A 89 1.15 -19.27 -19.70
N LEU A 90 0.95 -20.42 -19.05
CA LEU A 90 1.96 -21.08 -18.24
C LEU A 90 3.21 -21.50 -19.04
N GLN A 91 3.05 -21.83 -20.32
CA GLN A 91 4.17 -22.23 -21.18
C GLN A 91 5.04 -21.06 -21.63
N ILE A 92 4.45 -19.87 -21.80
CA ILE A 92 5.11 -18.69 -22.36
C ILE A 92 5.52 -17.66 -21.29
N LEU A 93 5.26 -17.94 -20.02
CA LEU A 93 5.57 -17.05 -18.89
C LEU A 93 7.09 -16.78 -18.76
N PRO A 94 7.52 -15.50 -18.71
CA PRO A 94 8.93 -15.15 -18.56
C PRO A 94 9.46 -15.48 -17.15
N LYS A 95 10.79 -15.63 -17.03
CA LYS A 95 11.51 -15.98 -15.78
C LYS A 95 11.35 -14.97 -14.63
N GLY A 96 10.76 -13.80 -14.85
CA GLY A 96 10.56 -12.76 -13.83
C GLY A 96 9.17 -12.71 -13.20
N MET A 97 8.28 -13.63 -13.56
CA MET A 97 6.87 -13.66 -13.13
C MET A 97 6.58 -14.87 -12.24
N ASP A 98 7.39 -15.03 -11.18
CA ASP A 98 7.30 -16.20 -10.29
C ASP A 98 5.97 -16.26 -9.54
N LEU A 99 5.42 -15.12 -9.14
CA LEU A 99 4.14 -15.05 -8.42
C LEU A 99 2.98 -15.48 -9.33
N GLU A 100 2.95 -14.97 -10.56
CA GLU A 100 1.98 -15.34 -11.57
C GLU A 100 2.11 -16.82 -11.92
N LYS A 101 3.34 -17.35 -12.03
CA LYS A 101 3.58 -18.77 -12.29
C LYS A 101 3.06 -19.68 -11.17
N ILE A 102 3.26 -19.32 -9.90
CA ILE A 102 2.68 -20.05 -8.76
C ILE A 102 1.16 -20.00 -8.85
N ALA A 103 0.60 -18.82 -9.08
CA ALA A 103 -0.84 -18.63 -9.11
C ALA A 103 -1.52 -19.40 -10.26
N LEU A 104 -0.95 -19.37 -11.46
CA LEU A 104 -1.48 -20.14 -12.59
C LEU A 104 -1.48 -21.64 -12.32
N LYS A 105 -0.39 -22.19 -11.80
CA LYS A 105 -0.29 -23.63 -11.50
C LYS A 105 -1.40 -24.07 -10.54
N GLU A 106 -1.57 -23.36 -9.44
CA GLU A 106 -2.61 -23.66 -8.45
C GLU A 106 -4.02 -23.51 -9.03
N MET A 107 -4.26 -22.48 -9.84
CA MET A 107 -5.56 -22.29 -10.50
C MET A 107 -5.87 -23.37 -11.54
N ILE A 108 -4.87 -23.86 -12.28
CA ILE A 108 -5.03 -24.97 -13.23
C ILE A 108 -5.34 -26.27 -12.49
N GLU A 109 -4.61 -26.55 -11.40
CA GLU A 109 -4.74 -27.82 -10.69
C GLU A 109 -6.00 -27.90 -9.81
N HIS A 110 -6.42 -26.77 -9.24
CA HIS A 110 -7.47 -26.77 -8.21
C HIS A 110 -8.63 -25.82 -8.49
N GLY A 111 -8.45 -24.79 -9.32
CA GLY A 111 -9.48 -23.79 -9.59
C GLY A 111 -9.95 -23.00 -8.35
N ASP A 112 -9.19 -23.03 -7.26
CA ASP A 112 -9.55 -22.41 -5.97
C ASP A 112 -8.69 -21.16 -5.69
N PRO A 113 -9.28 -19.94 -5.78
CA PRO A 113 -8.56 -18.70 -5.51
C PRO A 113 -7.94 -18.61 -4.11
N VAL A 114 -8.58 -19.18 -3.09
CA VAL A 114 -8.06 -19.14 -1.71
C VAL A 114 -6.81 -19.99 -1.60
N LYS A 115 -6.84 -21.20 -2.18
CA LYS A 115 -5.67 -22.09 -2.21
C LYS A 115 -4.52 -21.47 -3.01
N THR A 116 -4.83 -20.93 -4.18
CA THR A 116 -3.88 -20.18 -5.03
C THR A 116 -3.17 -19.07 -4.26
N LEU A 117 -3.91 -18.22 -3.55
CA LEU A 117 -3.29 -17.13 -2.79
C LEU A 117 -2.46 -17.65 -1.62
N ARG A 118 -2.85 -18.76 -0.98
CA ARG A 118 -2.09 -19.39 0.12
C ARG A 118 -0.77 -20.00 -0.33
N ALA A 119 -0.68 -20.46 -1.57
CA ALA A 119 0.56 -20.96 -2.16
C ALA A 119 1.62 -19.86 -2.33
N LEU A 120 1.22 -18.58 -2.39
CA LEU A 120 2.16 -17.47 -2.43
C LEU A 120 2.94 -17.34 -1.11
N PRO A 121 4.21 -16.91 -1.16
CA PRO A 121 5.01 -16.68 0.04
C PRO A 121 4.30 -15.78 1.05
N LEU A 122 4.38 -16.13 2.33
CA LEU A 122 3.71 -15.39 3.40
C LEU A 122 4.11 -13.91 3.43
N SER A 123 5.38 -13.61 3.15
CA SER A 123 5.89 -12.23 3.05
C SER A 123 5.15 -11.41 1.98
N ILE A 124 4.86 -12.00 0.82
CA ILE A 124 4.16 -11.36 -0.29
C ILE A 124 2.68 -11.14 0.05
N ARG A 125 2.02 -12.14 0.62
CA ARG A 125 0.63 -11.99 1.11
C ARG A 125 0.49 -10.83 2.09
N ARG A 126 1.43 -10.72 3.05
CA ARG A 126 1.50 -9.59 3.99
C ARG A 126 1.77 -8.27 3.28
N PHE A 127 2.66 -8.28 2.31
CA PHE A 127 3.01 -7.10 1.54
C PHE A 127 1.81 -6.51 0.79
N PHE A 128 0.94 -7.33 0.19
CA PHE A 128 -0.30 -6.83 -0.45
C PHE A 128 -1.17 -6.05 0.53
N VAL A 129 -1.44 -6.62 1.72
CA VAL A 129 -2.24 -5.95 2.75
C VAL A 129 -1.57 -4.66 3.24
N GLN A 130 -0.26 -4.70 3.46
CA GLN A 130 0.51 -3.52 3.88
C GLN A 130 0.55 -2.43 2.81
N ALA A 131 0.56 -2.79 1.53
CA ALA A 131 0.46 -1.82 0.44
C ALA A 131 -0.92 -1.15 0.44
N TYR A 132 -2.00 -1.88 0.75
CA TYR A 132 -3.32 -1.25 0.90
C TYR A 132 -3.38 -0.31 2.12
N GLN A 133 -2.74 -0.66 3.24
CA GLN A 133 -2.60 0.27 4.38
C GLN A 133 -1.83 1.54 4.00
N SER A 134 -0.73 1.40 3.25
CA SER A 134 0.03 2.54 2.70
C SER A 134 -0.82 3.42 1.77
N TYR A 135 -1.71 2.81 0.97
CA TYR A 135 -2.62 3.55 0.10
C TYR A 135 -3.63 4.37 0.91
N ILE A 136 -4.24 3.78 1.94
CA ILE A 136 -5.16 4.49 2.84
C ILE A 136 -4.45 5.63 3.56
N PHE A 137 -3.22 5.41 4.02
CA PHE A 137 -2.40 6.44 4.65
C PHE A 137 -2.14 7.63 3.70
N ASN A 138 -1.75 7.35 2.45
CA ASN A 138 -1.55 8.42 1.47
C ASN A 138 -2.84 9.20 1.21
N GLN A 139 -3.97 8.51 0.97
CA GLN A 139 -5.26 9.15 0.76
C GLN A 139 -5.66 10.04 1.93
N THR A 140 -5.46 9.54 3.14
CA THR A 140 -5.69 10.26 4.38
C THR A 140 -4.86 11.53 4.46
N LEU A 141 -3.56 11.44 4.18
CA LEU A 141 -2.64 12.57 4.25
C LEU A 141 -2.98 13.64 3.20
N SER A 142 -3.37 13.22 1.98
CA SER A 142 -3.88 14.12 0.94
C SER A 142 -5.16 14.82 1.39
N MET A 143 -6.14 14.08 1.92
CA MET A 143 -7.40 14.66 2.40
C MET A 143 -7.18 15.68 3.52
N SER A 144 -6.28 15.41 4.46
CA SER A 144 -5.94 16.36 5.52
C SER A 144 -5.27 17.61 4.98
N LEU A 145 -4.38 17.48 3.99
CA LEU A 145 -3.75 18.62 3.34
C LEU A 145 -4.77 19.49 2.61
N ASP A 146 -5.66 18.87 1.82
CA ASP A 146 -6.71 19.57 1.07
C ASP A 146 -7.72 20.27 2.00
N ALA A 147 -7.94 19.73 3.19
CA ALA A 147 -8.76 20.33 4.23
C ALA A 147 -8.07 21.47 5.00
N GLY A 148 -6.78 21.75 4.73
CA GLY A 148 -6.02 22.79 5.41
C GLY A 148 -5.67 22.45 6.86
N GLU A 149 -5.57 21.16 7.19
CA GLU A 149 -5.22 20.69 8.53
C GLU A 149 -3.75 20.99 8.87
N GLU A 150 -3.45 21.15 10.16
CA GLU A 150 -2.07 21.26 10.64
C GLU A 150 -1.40 19.87 10.59
N LEU A 151 -0.31 19.75 9.83
CA LEU A 151 0.35 18.48 9.49
C LEU A 151 1.81 18.40 9.97
N PHE A 152 2.34 19.47 10.55
CA PHE A 152 3.74 19.55 10.98
C PHE A 152 3.85 19.71 12.49
N PHE A 153 2.89 20.37 13.12
CA PHE A 153 2.89 20.61 14.56
C PHE A 153 1.71 19.90 15.24
N PRO A 154 1.96 19.11 16.31
CA PRO A 154 0.89 18.42 17.00
C PRO A 154 -0.03 19.41 17.74
N GLN A 155 -1.33 19.17 17.63
CA GLN A 155 -2.39 19.90 18.32
C GLN A 155 -2.99 19.06 19.45
N SER A 156 -3.84 19.68 20.26
CA SER A 156 -4.61 18.96 21.29
C SER A 156 -5.42 17.83 20.65
N ASP A 157 -5.46 16.67 21.30
CA ASP A 157 -6.09 15.42 20.82
C ASP A 157 -5.42 14.74 19.61
N ASP A 158 -4.33 15.27 19.06
CA ASP A 158 -3.58 14.57 18.03
C ASP A 158 -2.85 13.35 18.58
N VAL A 159 -2.58 12.41 17.67
CA VAL A 159 -1.86 11.18 17.99
C VAL A 159 -0.38 11.41 17.73
N CYS A 160 0.47 11.09 18.71
CA CYS A 160 1.91 11.32 18.64
C CYS A 160 2.71 10.14 19.15
N TYR A 161 3.93 9.97 18.64
CA TYR A 161 4.95 9.15 19.30
C TYR A 161 5.70 9.99 20.33
N ASN A 162 5.84 9.47 21.55
CA ASN A 162 6.71 10.04 22.57
C ASN A 162 8.20 9.72 22.30
N LYS A 163 9.09 10.19 23.17
CA LYS A 163 10.54 9.92 23.12
C LYS A 163 10.91 8.42 23.17
N ASN A 164 10.03 7.58 23.72
CA ASN A 164 10.21 6.13 23.80
C ASN A 164 9.63 5.39 22.57
N ASN A 165 9.14 6.10 21.55
CA ASN A 165 8.40 5.55 20.40
C ASN A 165 7.08 4.86 20.79
N GLU A 166 6.46 5.28 21.90
CA GLU A 166 5.14 4.82 22.30
C GLU A 166 4.08 5.77 21.74
N LEU A 167 3.03 5.21 21.16
CA LEU A 167 1.94 5.97 20.57
C LEU A 167 0.96 6.42 21.66
N GLY A 168 0.69 7.72 21.73
CA GLY A 168 -0.22 8.33 22.69
C GLY A 168 -0.91 9.56 22.11
N LYS A 169 -1.66 10.27 22.95
CA LYS A 169 -2.15 11.61 22.59
C LYS A 169 -1.05 12.64 22.79
N PHE A 170 -1.19 13.79 22.13
CA PHE A 170 -0.37 14.95 22.44
C PHE A 170 -0.64 15.42 23.87
N GLU A 171 0.44 15.60 24.63
CA GLU A 171 0.47 15.93 26.05
C GLU A 171 1.25 17.23 26.30
N ASN A 172 1.34 18.11 25.29
CA ASN A 172 2.13 19.36 25.31
C ASN A 172 3.64 19.14 25.52
N ASP A 173 4.17 17.97 25.17
CA ASP A 173 5.60 17.69 25.17
C ASP A 173 6.20 18.01 23.79
N PRO A 174 7.14 18.98 23.67
CA PRO A 174 7.76 19.35 22.40
C PRO A 174 8.56 18.22 21.74
N SER A 175 8.90 17.15 22.46
CA SER A 175 9.57 15.97 21.92
C SER A 175 8.62 14.99 21.24
N GLN A 176 7.29 15.19 21.39
CA GLN A 176 6.29 14.37 20.72
C GLN A 176 6.25 14.64 19.23
N ARG A 177 6.15 13.56 18.45
CA ARG A 177 6.12 13.61 16.98
C ARG A 177 4.73 13.26 16.48
N LEU A 178 4.09 14.19 15.79
CA LEU A 178 2.78 14.00 15.15
C LEU A 178 2.78 12.73 14.30
N SER A 179 1.72 11.95 14.40
CA SER A 179 1.64 10.61 13.80
C SER A 179 0.26 10.31 13.27
N VAL A 180 0.22 9.82 12.04
CA VAL A 180 -0.98 9.22 11.46
C VAL A 180 -0.88 7.69 11.63
N PRO A 181 -1.75 7.08 12.45
CA PRO A 181 -1.70 5.65 12.69
C PRO A 181 -2.16 4.85 11.46
N PHE A 182 -1.56 3.69 11.23
CA PHE A 182 -2.09 2.75 10.25
C PHE A 182 -3.43 2.18 10.69
N VAL A 183 -4.33 2.03 9.71
CA VAL A 183 -5.58 1.29 9.92
C VAL A 183 -5.23 -0.17 10.24
N GLY A 184 -5.66 -0.65 11.40
CA GLY A 184 -5.38 -1.99 11.87
C GLY A 184 -6.00 -2.29 13.23
N TYR A 185 -5.94 -3.56 13.63
CA TYR A 185 -6.63 -4.04 14.83
C TYR A 185 -5.96 -3.60 16.14
N SER A 186 -4.66 -3.32 16.11
CA SER A 186 -3.88 -2.86 17.27
C SER A 186 -4.14 -1.38 17.61
N TYR A 187 -4.98 -0.68 16.84
CA TYR A 187 -5.32 0.70 17.15
C TYR A 187 -6.34 0.74 18.32
N TYR A 188 -5.85 1.19 19.47
CA TYR A 188 -6.56 1.17 20.75
C TYR A 188 -7.80 2.07 20.73
N LYS A 189 -8.96 1.48 21.03
CA LYS A 189 -10.26 2.14 21.14
C LYS A 189 -10.42 3.04 22.38
N LYS A 190 -9.35 3.35 23.12
CA LYS A 190 -9.44 4.11 24.37
C LYS A 190 -9.37 5.61 24.09
N ARG A 191 -10.56 6.22 23.99
CA ARG A 191 -10.82 7.66 24.15
C ARG A 191 -10.21 8.58 23.09
N VAL A 192 -10.47 8.28 21.83
CA VAL A 192 -10.36 9.29 20.77
C VAL A 192 -11.79 9.72 20.44
N SER A 193 -12.09 11.00 20.65
CA SER A 193 -13.39 11.59 20.34
C SER A 193 -13.66 11.42 18.84
N ILE A 194 -14.93 11.33 18.47
CA ILE A 194 -15.37 11.20 17.07
C ILE A 194 -14.81 12.34 16.17
N ILE A 195 -14.27 13.41 16.76
CA ILE A 195 -13.64 14.54 16.07
C ILE A 195 -12.30 14.15 15.42
N THR A 196 -11.45 13.37 16.07
CA THR A 196 -10.24 12.81 15.41
C THR A 196 -10.62 11.74 14.37
N LEU A 197 -11.79 11.10 14.51
CA LEU A 197 -12.36 10.19 13.50
C LEU A 197 -13.08 10.92 12.35
N LYS A 198 -13.41 12.21 12.51
CA LYS A 198 -13.88 13.06 11.40
C LYS A 198 -12.73 13.43 10.44
N LYS A 199 -11.49 13.47 10.94
CA LYS A 199 -10.27 13.66 10.13
C LYS A 199 -9.77 12.39 9.44
N PHE A 200 -10.17 11.19 9.90
CA PHE A 200 -9.62 9.92 9.42
C PHE A 200 -10.72 8.88 9.19
N TYR A 201 -11.07 8.62 7.93
CA TYR A 201 -12.07 7.64 7.52
C TYR A 201 -11.62 6.22 7.93
N VAL A 202 -12.07 5.72 9.09
CA VAL A 202 -11.75 4.35 9.51
C VAL A 202 -12.71 3.38 8.83
N MET A 203 -12.21 2.71 7.79
CA MET A 203 -12.82 1.49 7.29
C MET A 203 -12.67 0.41 8.38
N LYS A 204 -13.78 0.02 9.02
CA LYS A 204 -13.82 -1.13 9.95
C LYS A 204 -13.39 -2.39 9.19
N VAL A 205 -12.12 -2.79 9.33
CA VAL A 205 -11.70 -4.13 8.93
C VAL A 205 -12.23 -5.09 10.01
N SER A 206 -13.33 -5.78 9.67
CA SER A 206 -13.96 -6.80 10.50
C SER A 206 -12.94 -7.82 11.01
N ARG A 207 -13.14 -8.35 12.24
CA ARG A 207 -12.42 -9.52 12.79
C ARG A 207 -12.59 -10.71 11.84
N THR A 208 -11.81 -10.75 10.79
CA THR A 208 -11.55 -11.97 10.07
C THR A 208 -10.10 -12.25 10.34
N ARG A 209 -9.80 -13.47 10.80
CA ARG A 209 -8.48 -14.06 10.65
C ARG A 209 -8.14 -13.94 9.17
N ILE A 210 -7.49 -12.85 8.76
CA ILE A 210 -6.81 -12.79 7.48
C ILE A 210 -5.65 -13.73 7.71
N PHE A 211 -5.88 -14.99 7.32
CA PHE A 211 -5.06 -16.15 7.60
C PHE A 211 -3.60 -15.81 7.28
N PHE A 212 -2.81 -15.64 8.34
CA PHE A 212 -1.35 -15.72 8.29
C PHE A 212 -0.98 -17.19 8.11
#